data_AF-A0A2V7F4D1-F1
#
_entry.id   AF-A0A2V7F4D1-F1
#
_cell.length_a   1.000
_cell.length_b   1.000
_cell.length_c   1.000
_cell.angle_alpha   90.00
_cell.angle_beta   90.00
_cell.angle_gamma   90.00
#
_symmetry.space_group_name_H-M   'P 1'
#
loop_
_entity.id
_entity.type
_entity.pdbx_description
1 polymer ?
#
loop_
_entity_poly.entity_id
_entity_poly.type
_entity_poly.pdbx_seq_one_letter_code
_entity_poly.pdbx_strand_id
1 'polypeptide(L)' 'MREGMRRADDTLPWRVMHEPIPDGPSAGMHCPPDELREMLDVYYGLRGWDADGVPTPARLAALGL' A
#
# COMPACT_ATOMS: atom_id res chain seq x y z
N MET A 1 -10.38 3.85 -9.68
CA MET A 1 -10.27 2.67 -10.58
C MET A 1 -11.63 2.29 -11.14
N ARG A 2 -11.72 1.82 -12.40
CA ARG A 2 -13.00 1.49 -13.08
C ARG A 2 -13.80 0.42 -12.33
N GLU A 3 -13.15 -0.67 -11.93
CA GLU A 3 -13.80 -1.81 -11.26
C GLU A 3 -13.88 -1.67 -9.74
N GLY A 4 -13.84 -0.45 -9.21
CA GLY A 4 -14.11 -0.22 -7.79
C GLY A 4 -12.92 -0.40 -6.83
N MET A 5 -11.79 -0.98 -7.22
CA MET A 5 -10.61 -1.13 -6.36
C MET A 5 -10.14 0.22 -5.76
N ARG A 6 -9.86 0.23 -4.45
CA ARG A 6 -9.44 1.40 -3.64
C ARG A 6 -8.37 1.02 -2.61
N ARG A 7 -7.90 2.01 -1.86
CA ARG A 7 -6.96 1.83 -0.75
C ARG A 7 -7.35 0.70 0.23
N ALA A 8 -8.64 0.53 0.51
CA ALA A 8 -9.10 -0.51 1.43
C ALA A 8 -8.78 -1.94 0.94
N ASP A 9 -8.58 -2.11 -0.36
CA ASP A 9 -8.23 -3.39 -1.00
C ASP A 9 -6.70 -3.61 -1.05
N ASP A 10 -5.90 -2.56 -0.88
CA ASP A 10 -4.43 -2.60 -0.85
C ASP A 10 -3.93 -3.08 0.53
N THR A 11 -4.21 -4.34 0.84
CA THR A 11 -3.84 -4.98 2.11
C THR A 11 -2.90 -6.17 1.92
N LEU A 12 -2.25 -6.58 3.00
CA LEU A 12 -1.43 -7.78 3.05
C LEU A 12 -2.22 -8.93 3.70
N PRO A 13 -1.82 -10.21 3.51
CA PRO A 13 -2.43 -11.31 4.23
C PRO A 13 -2.37 -11.09 5.75
N TRP A 14 -3.43 -11.47 6.47
CA TRP A 14 -3.56 -11.23 7.92
C TRP A 14 -2.30 -11.63 8.70
N ARG A 15 -1.77 -12.82 8.41
CA ARG A 15 -0.55 -13.37 9.02
C ARG A 15 0.65 -12.43 8.89
N VAL A 16 0.87 -11.85 7.70
CA VAL A 16 2.00 -10.93 7.46
C VAL A 16 1.87 -9.67 8.31
N MET A 17 0.64 -9.27 8.64
CA MET A 17 0.39 -8.06 9.42
C MET A 17 0.28 -8.27 10.93
N HIS A 18 0.15 -9.51 11.41
CA HIS A 18 -0.19 -9.78 12.81
C HIS A 18 0.65 -10.88 13.47
N GLU A 19 1.31 -11.74 12.69
CA GLU A 19 2.15 -12.81 13.23
C GLU A 19 3.63 -12.48 12.96
N PRO A 20 4.39 -12.11 14.00
CA PRO A 20 5.84 -11.98 13.91
C PRO A 20 6.49 -13.27 13.42
N ILE A 21 7.53 -13.14 12.57
CA ILE A 21 8.33 -14.28 12.14
C ILE A 21 8.90 -14.99 13.39
N PRO A 22 8.73 -16.31 13.54
CA PRO A 22 9.04 -17.01 14.79
C PRO A 22 10.54 -17.16 15.05
N ASP A 23 11.35 -17.37 14.01
CA ASP A 23 12.78 -17.69 14.15
C ASP A 23 13.64 -17.21 12.97
N GLY A 24 14.96 -17.41 13.10
CA GLY A 24 15.94 -17.00 12.10
C GLY A 24 16.32 -15.50 12.15
N PRO A 25 17.06 -15.00 11.15
CA PRO A 25 17.61 -13.63 11.14
C PRO A 25 16.56 -12.51 11.15
N SER A 26 15.32 -12.81 10.77
CA SER A 26 14.21 -11.87 10.73
C SER A 26 13.17 -12.14 11.83
N ALA A 27 13.51 -12.93 12.85
CA ALA A 27 12.61 -13.20 13.96
C ALA A 27 12.07 -11.90 14.58
N GLY A 28 10.77 -11.88 14.87
CA GLY A 28 10.06 -10.70 15.38
C GLY A 28 9.56 -9.72 14.32
N MET A 29 10.08 -9.79 13.08
CA MET A 29 9.65 -8.90 12.01
C MET A 29 8.27 -9.32 11.48
N HIS A 30 7.44 -8.33 11.18
CA HIS A 30 6.17 -8.41 10.45
C HIS A 30 5.83 -7.00 9.95
N CYS A 31 4.70 -6.81 9.26
CA CYS A 31 4.28 -5.49 8.76
C CYS A 31 2.95 -5.05 9.38
N PRO A 32 2.96 -4.42 10.58
CA PRO A 32 1.76 -3.97 11.25
C PRO A 32 0.84 -3.11 10.36
N PRO A 33 -0.48 -3.11 10.58
CA PRO A 33 -1.43 -2.33 9.77
C PRO A 33 -1.14 -0.83 9.71
N ASP A 34 -0.61 -0.24 10.80
CA ASP A 34 -0.26 1.18 10.84
C ASP A 34 0.98 1.48 9.98
N GLU A 35 2.00 0.61 10.04
CA GLU A 35 3.20 0.72 9.21
C GLU A 35 2.86 0.56 7.72
N LEU A 36 2.01 -0.42 7.38
CA LEU A 36 1.50 -0.56 6.01
C LEU A 36 0.77 0.71 5.55
N ARG A 37 -0.03 1.33 6.41
CA ARG A 37 -0.76 2.57 6.08
C ARG A 37 0.20 3.71 5.76
N GLU A 38 1.22 3.91 6.59
CA GLU A 38 2.25 4.94 6.35
C GLU A 38 3.03 4.67 5.06
N MET A 39 3.39 3.41 4.81
CA MET A 39 4.08 3.01 3.59
C MET A 39 3.23 3.28 2.33
N LEU A 40 1.92 3.02 2.39
CA LEU A 40 1.00 3.32 1.28
C LEU A 40 0.88 4.83 1.03
N ASP A 41 0.84 5.66 2.07
CA ASP A 41 0.80 7.13 1.90
C ASP A 41 2.02 7.64 1.14
N VAL A 42 3.21 7.18 1.53
CA VAL A 42 4.46 7.52 0.84
C VAL A 42 4.42 7.00 -0.60
N TYR A 43 4.01 5.74 -0.80
CA TYR A 43 3.98 5.10 -2.11
C TYR A 43 3.04 5.85 -3.08
N TYR A 44 1.83 6.17 -2.67
CA TYR A 44 0.88 6.92 -3.50
C TYR A 44 1.40 8.31 -3.86
N GLY A 45 2.00 9.02 -2.89
CA GLY A 45 2.64 10.31 -3.14
C GLY A 45 3.71 10.24 -4.22
N LEU A 46 4.61 9.24 -4.13
CA LEU A 46 5.65 9.00 -5.13
C LEU A 46 5.09 8.64 -6.51
N ARG A 47 3.93 7.99 -6.57
CA ARG A 47 3.28 7.57 -7.82
C ARG A 47 2.43 8.67 -8.46
N GLY A 48 2.20 9.78 -7.76
CA GLY A 48 1.28 10.84 -8.18
C GLY A 48 -0.19 10.40 -8.09
N TRP A 49 -0.49 9.55 -7.11
CA TRP A 49 -1.83 9.06 -6.81
C TRP A 49 -2.40 9.83 -5.62
N ASP A 50 -3.72 9.84 -5.49
CA ASP A 50 -4.39 10.42 -4.34
C ASP A 50 -4.38 9.47 -3.12
N ALA A 51 -4.92 9.94 -2.01
CA ALA A 51 -4.95 9.18 -0.75
C ALA A 51 -5.82 7.91 -0.83
N ASP A 52 -6.70 7.79 -1.83
CA ASP A 52 -7.57 6.63 -2.06
C ASP A 52 -6.94 5.61 -3.04
N GLY A 53 -5.67 5.82 -3.41
CA GLY A 53 -4.92 4.94 -4.31
C GLY A 53 -5.27 5.13 -5.78
N VAL A 54 -5.84 6.26 -6.17
CA VAL A 54 -6.25 6.53 -7.56
C VAL A 54 -5.24 7.47 -8.25
N PRO A 55 -4.75 7.14 -9.47
CA PRO A 55 -3.90 8.05 -10.22
C PRO A 55 -4.59 9.40 -10.45
N THR A 56 -3.90 10.48 -10.13
CA THR A 56 -4.43 11.83 -10.34
C THR A 56 -4.59 12.14 -11.84
N PRO A 57 -5.48 13.07 -12.23
CA PRO A 57 -5.61 13.48 -13.63
C PRO A 57 -4.30 13.97 -14.24
N ALA A 58 -3.48 14.69 -13.45
CA ALA A 58 -2.16 15.13 -13.88
C ALA A 58 -1.23 13.96 -14.18
N ARG A 59 -1.28 12.90 -13.36
CA ARG A 59 -0.49 11.68 -13.57
C ARG A 59 -0.93 10.92 -14.81
N LEU A 60 -2.23 10.79 -15.05
CA LEU A 60 -2.79 10.12 -16.24
C LEU A 60 -2.39 10.87 -17.52
N ALA A 61 -2.56 12.20 -17.54
CA ALA A 61 -2.16 13.03 -18.67
C ALA A 61 -0.66 12.92 -18.97
N ALA A 62 0.20 12.92 -17.94
CA ALA A 62 1.64 12.73 -18.10
C ALA A 62 2.04 11.36 -18.68
N LEU A 63 1.16 10.36 -18.55
CA LEU A 63 1.33 9.02 -19.11
C LEU A 63 0.59 8.81 -20.44
N GLY A 64 -0.17 9.80 -20.92
CA GLY A 64 -0.98 9.70 -22.13
C GLY A 64 -2.21 8.79 -22.00
N LEU A 65 -2.76 8.67 -20.78
CA LEU A 65 -3.96 7.87 -20.45
C LEU A 65 -5.16 8.76 -20.10
#